data_AF-A0A6G6KE66-F1
#
_entry.id   AF-A0A6G6KE66-F1
#
_cell.length_a   1.000
_cell.length_b   1.000
_cell.length_c   1.000
_cell.angle_alpha   90.00
_cell.angle_beta   90.00
_cell.angle_gamma   90.00
#
_symmetry.space_group_name_H-M   'P 1'
#
loop_
_entity.id
_entity.type
_entity.pdbx_description
1 polymer ?
#
loop_
_entity_poly.entity_id
_entity_poly.type
_entity_poly.pdbx_seq_one_letter_code
_entity_poly.pdbx_strand_id
1 'polypeptide(L)'
;MIIWLASYPRSGNTLLRTVLQQTMGLHSLPERTEWPRLLQSKVSPNENSQAFGEIHPEMPWEEFYPMATASEQVHLVKTHEGPIDDQPAIYVVRNGRKAIYSYLQYHQKLLPEIGRTLVELVTGHDYYGDWSSHYHAWNDEFASAPRLLVRFEDLREASPALLQRLAGFVSHTVEPRPWANPFATLQQREPLVFREGKSQWERPADWTREVDWLFRVFHGQLMSTLGYEEAEMESNTDVWETWIEQAANTAMQCLEASEMMHQSVRRTEAQTALLRARLQL
;
A
#
# COMPACT_ATOMS: atom_id res chain seq x y z
N MET A 1 19.96 2.05 -11.34
CA MET A 1 19.47 1.39 -10.14
C MET A 1 17.99 1.71 -10.02
N ILE A 2 17.16 0.72 -9.71
CA ILE A 2 15.73 0.97 -9.45
C ILE A 2 15.56 1.30 -7.97
N ILE A 3 14.73 2.28 -7.65
CA ILE A 3 14.19 2.47 -6.30
C ILE A 3 12.67 2.33 -6.39
N TRP A 4 12.15 1.32 -5.70
CA TRP A 4 10.71 1.07 -5.65
C TRP A 4 10.01 2.07 -4.73
N LEU A 5 8.91 2.65 -5.22
CA LEU A 5 7.95 3.41 -4.43
C LEU A 5 6.77 2.48 -4.13
N ALA A 6 6.94 1.67 -3.09
CA ALA A 6 6.06 0.55 -2.78
C ALA A 6 5.05 0.92 -1.69
N SER A 7 3.82 0.44 -1.81
CA SER A 7 2.83 0.52 -0.73
C SER A 7 1.67 -0.43 -0.97
N TYR A 8 1.02 -0.92 0.09
CA TYR A 8 -0.28 -1.57 -0.05
C TYR A 8 -1.28 -0.61 -0.73
N PRO A 9 -2.20 -1.06 -1.60
CA PRO A 9 -3.16 -0.19 -2.27
C PRO A 9 -3.78 0.85 -1.35
N ARG A 10 -3.86 2.09 -1.83
CA ARG A 10 -4.43 3.24 -1.11
C ARG A 10 -3.70 3.66 0.18
N SER A 11 -2.43 3.29 0.31
CA SER A 11 -1.59 3.71 1.43
C SER A 11 -0.79 5.00 1.19
N GLY A 12 -0.58 5.44 -0.06
CA GLY A 12 -0.03 6.79 -0.29
C GLY A 12 0.99 6.98 -1.41
N ASN A 13 1.15 6.04 -2.35
CA ASN A 13 2.10 6.22 -3.46
C ASN A 13 1.93 7.55 -4.20
N THR A 14 0.70 7.97 -4.54
CA THR A 14 0.47 9.27 -5.19
C THR A 14 0.97 10.45 -4.36
N LEU A 15 0.81 10.40 -3.03
CA LEU A 15 1.32 11.44 -2.12
C LEU A 15 2.85 11.45 -2.12
N LEU A 16 3.49 10.29 -2.01
CA LEU A 16 4.96 10.19 -2.07
C LEU A 16 5.51 10.73 -3.39
N ARG A 17 4.93 10.34 -4.54
CA ARG A 17 5.36 10.82 -5.85
C ARG A 17 5.21 12.34 -5.97
N THR A 18 4.12 12.90 -5.44
CA THR A 18 3.90 14.35 -5.39
C THR A 18 4.94 15.05 -4.50
N VAL A 19 5.26 14.48 -3.33
CA VAL A 19 6.33 15.01 -2.46
C VAL A 19 7.66 15.03 -3.20
N LEU A 20 8.05 13.92 -3.84
CA LEU A 20 9.31 13.83 -4.59
C LEU A 20 9.36 14.81 -5.77
N GLN A 21 8.27 14.96 -6.52
CA GLN A 21 8.17 15.91 -7.63
C GLN A 21 8.25 17.37 -7.14
N GLN A 22 7.46 17.73 -6.14
CA GLN A 22 7.40 19.13 -5.69
C GLN A 22 8.64 19.54 -4.92
N THR A 23 9.22 18.65 -4.13
CA THR A 23 10.37 19.01 -3.29
C THR A 23 11.71 18.81 -4.01
N MET A 24 11.82 17.83 -4.90
CA MET A 24 13.10 17.43 -5.52
C MET A 24 13.07 17.41 -7.06
N GLY A 25 11.92 17.67 -7.69
CA GLY A 25 11.79 17.62 -9.16
C GLY A 25 11.89 16.20 -9.72
N LEU A 26 11.73 15.17 -8.87
CA LEU A 26 11.88 13.78 -9.27
C LEU A 26 10.57 13.20 -9.78
N HIS A 27 10.67 12.43 -10.86
CA HIS A 27 9.56 11.73 -11.48
C HIS A 27 9.71 10.22 -11.29
N SER A 28 8.59 9.52 -11.42
CA SER A 28 8.52 8.07 -11.25
C SER A 28 7.67 7.43 -12.33
N LEU A 29 8.12 6.28 -12.77
CA LEU A 29 7.39 5.40 -13.67
C LEU A 29 6.24 4.70 -12.93
N PRO A 30 5.21 4.24 -13.66
CA PRO A 30 4.03 3.61 -13.08
C PRO A 30 4.37 2.19 -12.57
N GLU A 31 3.35 1.37 -12.34
CA GLU A 31 3.50 -0.05 -11.99
C GLU A 31 3.64 -0.93 -13.24
N ARG A 32 4.44 -2.00 -13.16
CA ARG A 32 4.82 -2.85 -14.29
C ARG A 32 3.63 -3.27 -15.14
N THR A 33 2.54 -3.69 -14.51
CA THR A 33 1.33 -4.18 -15.17
C THR A 33 0.65 -3.11 -16.06
N GLU A 34 0.97 -1.83 -15.85
CA GLU A 34 0.45 -0.70 -16.62
C GLU A 34 1.24 -0.45 -17.92
N TRP A 35 2.48 -0.96 -18.05
CA TRP A 35 3.37 -0.71 -19.21
C TRP A 35 2.73 -1.04 -20.56
N PRO A 36 2.19 -2.27 -20.77
CA PRO A 36 1.66 -2.65 -22.09
C PRO A 36 0.55 -1.69 -22.55
N ARG A 37 -0.32 -1.28 -21.62
CA ARG A 37 -1.40 -0.34 -21.90
C ARG A 37 -0.86 1.06 -22.21
N LEU A 38 0.10 1.55 -21.43
CA LEU A 38 0.62 2.91 -21.56
C LEU A 38 1.49 3.10 -22.81
N LEU A 39 2.24 2.08 -23.23
CA LEU A 39 3.01 2.11 -24.48
C LEU A 39 2.12 2.08 -25.72
N GLN A 40 0.98 1.40 -25.64
CA GLN A 40 -0.01 1.39 -26.73
C GLN A 40 -0.85 2.66 -26.76
N SER A 41 -0.98 3.34 -25.62
CA SER A 41 -1.68 4.61 -25.51
C SER A 41 -0.90 5.71 -26.23
N LYS A 42 -1.48 6.25 -27.30
CA LYS A 42 -0.98 7.49 -27.94
C LYS A 42 -1.27 8.75 -27.09
N VAL A 43 -1.94 8.59 -25.95
CA VAL A 43 -2.25 9.68 -25.02
C VAL A 43 -1.08 9.79 -24.06
N SER A 44 -0.34 10.90 -24.16
CA SER A 44 0.64 11.34 -23.16
C SER A 44 0.01 11.38 -21.76
N PRO A 45 0.79 11.28 -20.67
CA PRO A 45 0.21 11.38 -19.33
C PRO A 45 -0.57 12.67 -19.24
N ASN A 46 -1.82 12.59 -18.76
CA ASN A 46 -2.65 13.77 -18.64
C ASN A 46 -2.01 14.76 -17.64
N GLU A 47 -2.45 16.02 -17.67
CA GLU A 47 -1.90 17.07 -16.81
C GLU A 47 -1.94 16.69 -15.31
N ASN A 48 -2.91 15.86 -14.90
CA ASN A 48 -3.04 15.38 -13.54
C ASN A 48 -1.94 14.37 -13.17
N SER A 49 -1.69 13.35 -14.00
CA SER A 49 -0.60 12.39 -13.80
C SER A 49 0.76 13.09 -13.72
N GLN A 50 1.00 14.07 -14.59
CA GLN A 50 2.23 14.88 -14.56
C GLN A 50 2.34 15.72 -13.28
N ALA A 51 1.22 16.25 -12.77
CA ALA A 51 1.17 16.97 -11.51
C ALA A 51 1.53 16.10 -10.29
N PHE A 52 1.44 14.77 -10.40
CA PHE A 52 1.83 13.81 -9.35
C PHE A 52 3.24 13.25 -9.54
N GLY A 53 4.00 13.73 -10.53
CA GLY A 53 5.33 13.20 -10.83
C GLY A 53 5.32 11.87 -11.56
N GLU A 54 4.20 11.50 -12.21
CA GLU A 54 4.17 10.34 -13.11
C GLU A 54 4.73 10.69 -14.48
N ILE A 55 5.54 9.78 -15.02
CA ILE A 55 5.99 9.79 -16.43
C ILE A 55 5.62 8.48 -17.09
N HIS A 56 5.41 8.51 -18.40
CA HIS A 56 5.13 7.30 -19.18
C HIS A 56 6.42 6.53 -19.48
N PRO A 57 6.34 5.20 -19.58
CA PRO A 57 7.44 4.42 -20.10
C PRO A 57 7.65 4.68 -21.60
N GLU A 58 8.91 4.64 -22.01
CA GLU A 58 9.31 4.85 -23.41
C GLU A 58 9.69 3.53 -24.13
N MET A 59 9.83 2.45 -23.37
CA MET A 59 10.20 1.13 -23.87
C MET A 59 9.48 0.02 -23.08
N PRO A 60 9.38 -1.20 -23.63
CA PRO A 60 8.80 -2.35 -22.93
C PRO A 60 9.48 -2.64 -21.59
N TRP A 61 8.74 -3.23 -20.66
CA TRP A 61 9.27 -3.54 -19.32
C TRP A 61 10.49 -4.47 -19.39
N GLU A 62 10.45 -5.43 -20.31
CA GLU A 62 11.48 -6.44 -20.53
C GLU A 62 12.81 -5.83 -20.99
N GLU A 63 12.75 -4.65 -21.62
CA GLU A 63 13.93 -3.87 -22.02
C GLU A 63 14.35 -2.89 -20.92
N PHE A 64 13.38 -2.19 -20.32
CA PHE A 64 13.61 -1.21 -19.26
C PHE A 64 14.24 -1.82 -18.01
N TYR A 65 13.68 -2.93 -17.51
CA TYR A 65 14.07 -3.51 -16.23
C TYR A 65 15.57 -3.90 -16.15
N PRO A 66 16.15 -4.68 -17.09
CA PRO A 66 17.58 -4.99 -17.04
C PRO A 66 18.45 -3.74 -17.21
N MET A 67 18.06 -2.80 -18.07
CA MET A 67 18.78 -1.54 -18.27
C MET A 67 18.79 -0.70 -16.98
N ALA A 68 17.63 -0.46 -16.38
CA ALA A 68 17.48 0.35 -15.17
C ALA A 68 18.13 -0.31 -13.96
N THR A 69 18.11 -1.64 -13.89
CA THR A 69 18.80 -2.41 -12.84
C THR A 69 20.32 -2.21 -12.89
N ALA A 70 20.92 -2.27 -14.09
CA ALA A 70 22.36 -2.11 -14.27
C ALA A 70 22.86 -0.65 -14.28
N SER A 71 21.95 0.32 -14.42
CA SER A 71 22.28 1.74 -14.49
C SER A 71 22.86 2.28 -13.19
N GLU A 72 23.72 3.30 -13.24
CA GLU A 72 24.08 4.11 -12.04
C GLU A 72 23.02 5.18 -11.74
N GLN A 73 22.21 5.55 -12.74
CA GLN A 73 21.13 6.51 -12.57
C GLN A 73 19.99 5.90 -11.76
N VAL A 74 19.43 6.68 -10.84
CA VAL A 74 18.24 6.31 -10.07
C VAL A 74 17.00 6.37 -10.95
N HIS A 75 16.28 5.25 -11.02
CA HIS A 75 14.97 5.16 -11.65
C HIS A 75 13.92 4.85 -10.59
N LEU A 76 12.98 5.78 -10.39
CA LEU A 76 11.88 5.59 -9.42
C LEU A 76 10.73 4.85 -10.10
N VAL A 77 10.24 3.77 -9.49
CA VAL A 77 9.15 2.95 -10.04
C VAL A 77 8.09 2.74 -8.96
N LYS A 78 6.85 3.18 -9.20
CA LYS A 78 5.73 2.93 -8.29
C LYS A 78 5.30 1.48 -8.39
N THR A 79 4.94 0.86 -7.26
CA THR A 79 4.31 -0.47 -7.27
C THR A 79 3.37 -0.69 -6.08
N HIS A 80 2.34 -1.50 -6.29
CA HIS A 80 1.52 -2.19 -5.30
C HIS A 80 1.76 -3.71 -5.34
N GLU A 81 2.52 -4.21 -6.31
CA GLU A 81 2.94 -5.60 -6.34
C GLU A 81 3.91 -5.93 -5.19
N GLY A 82 4.04 -7.21 -4.90
CA GLY A 82 5.10 -7.73 -4.05
C GLY A 82 6.50 -7.45 -4.64
N PRO A 83 7.54 -7.50 -3.81
CA PRO A 83 8.92 -7.35 -4.29
C PRO A 83 9.26 -8.48 -5.28
N ILE A 84 9.94 -8.12 -6.36
CA ILE A 84 10.40 -9.05 -7.40
C ILE A 84 11.93 -9.20 -7.43
N ASP A 85 12.62 -8.39 -6.63
CA ASP A 85 14.06 -8.30 -6.52
C ASP A 85 14.47 -7.68 -5.17
N ASP A 86 15.78 -7.61 -4.95
CA ASP A 86 16.39 -6.98 -3.79
C ASP A 86 16.79 -5.51 -4.08
N GLN A 87 16.14 -4.78 -4.99
CA GLN A 87 16.49 -3.36 -5.24
C GLN A 87 15.91 -2.46 -4.13
N PRO A 88 16.55 -1.32 -3.78
CA PRO A 88 16.09 -0.40 -2.73
C PRO A 88 14.62 0.01 -2.84
N ALA A 89 13.95 0.32 -1.72
CA ALA A 89 12.58 0.80 -1.73
C ALA A 89 12.27 1.81 -0.64
N ILE A 90 11.42 2.77 -1.00
CA ILE A 90 10.67 3.58 -0.06
C ILE A 90 9.31 2.89 0.09
N TYR A 91 9.04 2.35 1.28
CA TYR A 91 7.76 1.72 1.58
C TYR A 91 6.86 2.70 2.34
N VAL A 92 5.69 3.01 1.78
CA VAL A 92 4.69 3.84 2.46
C VAL A 92 3.71 2.96 3.21
N VAL A 93 3.70 3.07 4.54
CA VAL A 93 2.70 2.45 5.40
C VAL A 93 1.65 3.47 5.83
N ARG A 94 0.41 3.01 5.98
CA ARG A 94 -0.72 3.81 6.47
C ARG A 94 -1.46 2.98 7.52
N ASN A 95 -2.22 3.63 8.40
CA ASN A 95 -3.18 2.93 9.26
C ASN A 95 -3.99 1.91 8.45
N GLY A 96 -3.90 0.63 8.80
CA GLY A 96 -4.44 -0.48 8.01
C GLY A 96 -5.95 -0.37 7.78
N ARG A 97 -6.70 0.14 8.77
CA ARG A 97 -8.15 0.38 8.63
C ARG A 97 -8.45 1.39 7.55
N LYS A 98 -7.70 2.51 7.53
CA LYS A 98 -7.86 3.57 6.51
C LYS A 98 -7.45 3.08 5.13
N ALA A 99 -6.39 2.30 5.02
CA ALA A 99 -5.92 1.76 3.76
C ALA A 99 -6.96 0.80 3.17
N ILE A 100 -7.37 -0.22 3.93
CA ILE A 100 -8.36 -1.22 3.50
C ILE A 100 -9.71 -0.57 3.19
N TYR A 101 -10.23 0.30 4.06
CA TYR A 101 -11.50 0.96 3.81
C TYR A 101 -11.46 1.88 2.58
N SER A 102 -10.35 2.60 2.38
CA SER A 102 -10.17 3.38 1.16
C SER A 102 -10.06 2.50 -0.09
N TYR A 103 -9.58 1.26 0.05
CA TYR A 103 -9.46 0.31 -1.04
C TYR A 103 -10.78 -0.36 -1.39
N LEU A 104 -11.61 -0.67 -0.40
CA LEU A 104 -13.00 -1.06 -0.61
C LEU A 104 -13.75 -0.06 -1.48
N GLN A 105 -13.68 1.22 -1.11
CA GLN A 105 -14.38 2.27 -1.84
C GLN A 105 -13.81 2.48 -3.25
N TYR A 106 -12.52 2.20 -3.45
CA TYR A 106 -11.92 2.20 -4.77
C TYR A 106 -12.50 1.06 -5.62
N HIS A 107 -12.55 -0.17 -5.08
CA HIS A 107 -13.17 -1.33 -5.73
C HIS A 107 -14.62 -1.05 -6.12
N GLN A 108 -15.43 -0.56 -5.18
CA GLN A 108 -16.85 -0.28 -5.42
C GLN A 108 -17.11 0.78 -6.51
N LYS A 109 -16.20 1.75 -6.67
CA LYS A 109 -16.38 2.86 -7.62
C LYS A 109 -15.73 2.62 -8.97
N LEU A 110 -14.57 1.99 -9.00
CA LEU A 110 -13.70 1.92 -10.17
C LEU A 110 -13.46 0.50 -10.68
N LEU A 111 -13.77 -0.53 -9.89
CA LEU A 111 -13.69 -1.94 -10.29
C LEU A 111 -14.99 -2.69 -9.90
N PRO A 112 -16.19 -2.17 -10.21
CA PRO A 112 -17.45 -2.76 -9.76
C PRO A 112 -17.66 -4.21 -10.25
N GLU A 113 -17.03 -4.60 -11.35
CA GLU A 113 -17.06 -5.94 -11.91
C GLU A 113 -16.21 -6.96 -11.13
N ILE A 114 -15.15 -6.49 -10.45
CA ILE A 114 -14.33 -7.32 -9.56
C ILE A 114 -14.95 -7.33 -8.16
N GLY A 115 -15.36 -6.15 -7.67
CA GLY A 115 -16.13 -5.93 -6.45
C GLY A 115 -15.71 -6.76 -5.24
N ARG A 116 -14.86 -6.22 -4.37
CA ARG A 116 -14.48 -6.88 -3.11
C ARG A 116 -15.33 -6.43 -1.93
N THR A 117 -15.58 -7.33 -1.00
CA THR A 117 -16.16 -7.05 0.32
C THR A 117 -15.08 -6.65 1.33
N LEU A 118 -15.48 -6.05 2.46
CA LEU A 118 -14.54 -5.74 3.54
C LEU A 118 -13.87 -6.98 4.12
N VAL A 119 -14.63 -8.06 4.29
CA VAL A 119 -14.10 -9.33 4.83
C VAL A 119 -13.05 -9.89 3.89
N GLU A 120 -13.30 -9.89 2.58
CA GLU A 120 -12.31 -10.34 1.59
C GLU A 120 -11.03 -9.49 1.65
N LEU A 121 -11.13 -8.17 1.70
CA LEU A 121 -9.94 -7.31 1.75
C LEU A 121 -9.15 -7.47 3.06
N VAL A 122 -9.85 -7.59 4.20
CA VAL A 122 -9.21 -7.85 5.51
C VAL A 122 -8.52 -9.21 5.53
N THR A 123 -9.15 -10.23 4.96
CA THR A 123 -8.61 -11.59 4.93
C THR A 123 -7.65 -11.81 3.76
N GLY A 124 -7.38 -10.78 2.95
CA GLY A 124 -6.44 -10.83 1.83
C GLY A 124 -6.92 -11.62 0.63
N HIS A 125 -8.22 -11.84 0.46
CA HIS A 125 -8.80 -12.38 -0.77
C HIS A 125 -8.87 -11.31 -1.86
N ASP A 126 -7.68 -10.86 -2.29
CA ASP A 126 -7.46 -9.86 -3.31
C ASP A 126 -6.14 -10.15 -4.06
N TYR A 127 -5.95 -9.55 -5.23
CA TYR A 127 -4.74 -9.72 -6.02
C TYR A 127 -3.48 -9.29 -5.27
N TYR A 128 -3.55 -8.22 -4.47
CA TYR A 128 -2.39 -7.73 -3.71
C TYR A 128 -2.22 -8.39 -2.33
N GLY A 129 -3.06 -9.38 -2.00
CA GLY A 129 -3.09 -10.00 -0.69
C GLY A 129 -3.64 -9.07 0.40
N ASP A 130 -3.25 -9.31 1.65
CA ASP A 130 -3.65 -8.48 2.79
C ASP A 130 -2.58 -7.44 3.19
N TRP A 131 -3.03 -6.44 3.95
CA TRP A 131 -2.20 -5.31 4.38
C TRP A 131 -0.95 -5.71 5.18
N SER A 132 -1.06 -6.70 6.09
CA SER A 132 0.06 -7.12 6.93
C SER A 132 1.07 -7.95 6.14
N SER A 133 0.61 -8.93 5.36
CA SER A 133 1.49 -9.73 4.52
C SER A 133 2.23 -8.86 3.51
N HIS A 134 1.55 -7.86 2.92
CA HIS A 134 2.19 -6.90 2.02
C HIS A 134 3.27 -6.06 2.73
N TYR A 135 3.05 -5.64 3.97
CA TYR A 135 4.08 -4.97 4.76
C TYR A 135 5.28 -5.88 5.00
N HIS A 136 5.05 -7.12 5.46
CA HIS A 136 6.12 -8.06 5.80
C HIS A 136 6.94 -8.46 4.57
N ALA A 137 6.28 -8.70 3.44
CA ALA A 137 6.95 -8.98 2.17
C ALA A 137 7.94 -7.87 1.81
N TRP A 138 7.58 -6.59 1.98
CA TRP A 138 8.49 -5.49 1.62
C TRP A 138 9.51 -5.10 2.70
N ASN A 139 9.26 -5.37 3.98
CA ASN A 139 10.07 -4.83 5.08
C ASN A 139 10.84 -5.88 5.88
N ASP A 140 10.36 -7.12 5.91
CA ASP A 140 10.94 -8.17 6.76
C ASP A 140 11.63 -9.27 5.94
N GLU A 141 11.09 -9.59 4.76
CA GLU A 141 11.57 -10.71 3.94
C GLU A 141 12.80 -10.33 3.07
N PHE A 142 13.04 -9.04 2.83
CA PHE A 142 14.09 -8.54 1.92
C PHE A 142 15.15 -7.73 2.67
N ALA A 143 15.96 -8.42 3.47
CA ALA A 143 16.95 -7.82 4.37
C ALA A 143 18.25 -7.34 3.67
N SER A 144 18.49 -7.73 2.41
CA SER A 144 19.77 -7.52 1.71
C SER A 144 19.96 -6.09 1.20
N ALA A 145 18.90 -5.31 1.03
CA ALA A 145 18.98 -3.98 0.44
C ALA A 145 18.21 -2.90 1.21
N PRO A 146 18.68 -1.63 1.15
CA PRO A 146 18.12 -0.54 1.95
C PRO A 146 16.61 -0.36 1.79
N ARG A 147 15.89 -0.29 2.92
CA ARG A 147 14.48 0.09 2.99
C ARG A 147 14.34 1.43 3.71
N LEU A 148 13.51 2.31 3.19
CA LEU A 148 13.04 3.50 3.89
C LEU A 148 11.54 3.37 4.17
N LEU A 149 11.20 3.00 5.39
CA LEU A 149 9.81 3.02 5.85
C LEU A 149 9.36 4.45 6.14
N VAL A 150 8.23 4.84 5.56
CA VAL A 150 7.61 6.16 5.75
C VAL A 150 6.12 6.00 6.04
N ARG A 151 5.60 6.74 7.01
CA ARG A 151 4.16 6.76 7.30
C ARG A 151 3.46 7.74 6.36
N PHE A 152 2.28 7.37 5.87
CA PHE A 152 1.38 8.26 5.16
C PHE A 152 1.11 9.54 5.95
N GLU A 153 0.93 9.39 7.26
CA GLU A 153 0.63 10.50 8.16
C GLU A 153 1.78 11.52 8.20
N ASP A 154 3.03 11.06 8.16
CA ASP A 154 4.21 11.93 8.14
C ASP A 154 4.41 12.59 6.77
N LEU A 155 4.07 11.90 5.67
CA LEU A 155 4.16 12.48 4.32
C LEU A 155 3.18 13.63 4.09
N ARG A 156 2.03 13.63 4.77
CA ARG A 156 1.04 14.71 4.62
C ARG A 156 1.60 16.06 5.02
N GLU A 157 2.42 16.06 6.05
CA GLU A 157 3.07 17.23 6.63
C GLU A 157 4.59 16.97 6.69
N ALA A 158 5.16 16.64 5.52
CA ALA A 158 6.55 16.22 5.41
C ALA A 158 7.50 17.28 5.99
N SER A 159 8.10 16.95 7.13
CA SER A 159 9.05 17.82 7.82
C SER A 159 10.35 17.94 7.03
N PRO A 160 11.14 19.01 7.23
CA PRO A 160 12.46 19.13 6.61
C PRO A 160 13.36 17.91 6.86
N ALA A 161 13.28 17.30 8.05
CA ALA A 161 14.02 16.09 8.39
C ALA A 161 13.57 14.87 7.56
N LEU A 162 12.26 14.72 7.32
CA LEU A 162 11.76 13.65 6.43
C LEU A 162 12.19 13.90 4.97
N LEU A 163 12.13 15.14 4.49
CA LEU A 163 12.57 15.49 3.14
C LEU A 163 14.07 15.22 2.93
N GLN A 164 14.89 15.54 3.92
CA GLN A 164 16.33 15.23 3.92
C GLN A 164 16.59 13.72 3.88
N ARG A 165 15.85 12.92 4.67
CA ARG A 165 15.95 11.45 4.63
C ARG A 165 15.56 10.89 3.26
N LEU A 166 14.47 11.39 2.67
CA LEU A 166 14.04 11.01 1.32
C LEU A 166 15.11 11.37 0.28
N ALA A 167 15.68 12.58 0.35
CA ALA A 167 16.71 13.05 -0.57
C ALA A 167 17.96 12.18 -0.52
N GLY A 168 18.45 11.91 0.70
CA GLY A 168 19.60 11.02 0.90
C GLY A 168 19.34 9.60 0.37
N PHE A 169 18.14 9.06 0.58
CA PHE A 169 17.78 7.72 0.13
C PHE A 169 17.74 7.61 -1.40
N VAL A 170 17.25 8.63 -2.10
CA VAL A 170 17.22 8.67 -3.57
C VAL A 170 18.47 9.29 -4.19
N SER A 171 19.52 9.51 -3.39
CA SER A 171 20.79 10.13 -3.82
C SER A 171 20.61 11.51 -4.49
N HIS A 172 19.61 12.28 -4.04
CA HIS A 172 19.39 13.64 -4.49
C HIS A 172 20.34 14.60 -3.77
N THR A 173 21.12 15.37 -4.53
CA THR A 173 22.22 16.20 -4.00
C THR A 173 21.84 17.65 -3.76
N VAL A 174 20.66 18.07 -4.21
CA VAL A 174 20.15 19.43 -4.03
C VAL A 174 19.26 19.49 -2.79
N GLU A 175 19.30 20.60 -2.07
CA GLU A 175 18.43 20.82 -0.91
C GLU A 175 16.95 20.73 -1.32
N PRO A 176 16.13 19.87 -0.68
CA PRO A 176 14.72 19.75 -1.01
C PRO A 176 13.97 21.06 -0.75
N ARG A 177 13.12 21.45 -1.69
CA ARG A 177 12.19 22.57 -1.49
C ARG A 177 11.20 22.23 -0.36
N PRO A 178 10.70 23.22 0.40
CA PRO A 178 9.68 22.99 1.40
C PRO A 178 8.43 22.33 0.83
N TRP A 179 7.86 21.38 1.56
CA TRP A 179 6.62 20.72 1.19
C TRP A 179 5.41 21.60 1.49
N ALA A 180 4.51 21.74 0.51
CA ALA A 180 3.21 22.36 0.67
C ALA A 180 2.15 21.43 0.10
N ASN A 181 1.31 20.85 0.98
CA ASN A 181 0.39 19.79 0.58
C ASN A 181 -0.69 20.29 -0.40
N PRO A 182 -0.70 19.86 -1.68
CA PRO A 182 -1.65 20.35 -2.67
C PRO A 182 -3.03 19.67 -2.58
N PHE A 183 -3.29 18.87 -1.54
CA PHE A 183 -4.48 18.00 -1.42
C PHE A 183 -5.79 18.69 -1.80
N ALA A 184 -6.04 19.91 -1.33
CA ALA A 184 -7.29 20.62 -1.63
C ALA A 184 -7.47 20.86 -3.14
N THR A 185 -6.40 21.28 -3.82
CA THR A 185 -6.38 21.48 -5.29
C THR A 185 -6.56 20.15 -6.02
N LEU A 186 -5.92 19.08 -5.54
CA LEU A 186 -5.97 17.77 -6.18
C LEU A 186 -7.32 17.06 -5.98
N GLN A 187 -7.94 17.20 -4.82
CA GLN A 187 -9.27 16.69 -4.52
C GLN A 187 -10.34 17.28 -5.44
N GLN A 188 -10.22 18.57 -5.78
CA GLN A 188 -11.13 19.20 -6.74
C GLN A 188 -10.96 18.65 -8.16
N ARG A 189 -9.74 18.26 -8.55
CA ARG A 189 -9.43 17.77 -9.90
C ARG A 189 -9.71 16.27 -10.06
N GLU A 190 -9.38 15.47 -9.04
CA GLU A 190 -9.40 14.01 -9.08
C GLU A 190 -10.09 13.43 -7.83
N PRO A 191 -11.39 13.71 -7.60
CA PRO A 191 -12.10 13.37 -6.36
C PRO A 191 -12.23 11.85 -6.10
N LEU A 192 -12.10 11.03 -7.16
CA LEU A 192 -12.09 9.57 -7.05
C LEU A 192 -10.75 9.05 -6.50
N VAL A 193 -9.65 9.76 -6.77
CA VAL A 193 -8.31 9.42 -6.29
C VAL A 193 -8.03 10.05 -4.93
N PHE A 194 -8.44 11.30 -4.71
CA PHE A 194 -8.17 12.08 -3.50
C PHE A 194 -9.45 12.30 -2.69
N ARG A 195 -9.73 11.40 -1.74
CA ARG A 195 -11.03 11.35 -1.05
C ARG A 195 -11.14 12.26 0.17
N GLU A 196 -10.47 11.92 1.27
CA GLU A 196 -10.63 12.64 2.55
C GLU A 196 -9.33 13.23 3.07
N GLY A 197 -8.17 12.72 2.65
CA GLY A 197 -6.87 13.15 3.15
C GLY A 197 -6.63 12.84 4.63
N LYS A 198 -7.66 12.70 5.46
CA LYS A 198 -7.63 12.53 6.92
C LYS A 198 -6.70 11.40 7.39
N SER A 199 -6.02 11.63 8.51
CA SER A 199 -5.17 10.65 9.20
C SER A 199 -5.92 9.88 10.30
N GLN A 200 -6.88 10.52 10.97
CA GLN A 200 -7.67 9.90 12.04
C GLN A 200 -8.63 8.85 11.48
N TRP A 201 -8.78 7.73 12.20
CA TRP A 201 -9.76 6.69 11.91
C TRP A 201 -11.10 7.06 12.56
N GLU A 202 -12.13 7.17 11.73
CA GLU A 202 -13.52 7.29 12.16
C GLU A 202 -14.22 6.03 11.66
N ARG A 203 -14.77 5.22 12.57
CA ARG A 203 -15.40 3.93 12.22
C ARG A 203 -16.66 4.18 11.37
N PRO A 204 -16.69 3.73 10.10
CA PRO A 204 -17.87 3.88 9.26
C PRO A 204 -18.95 2.84 9.62
N ALA A 205 -20.19 3.08 9.19
CA ALA A 205 -21.34 2.26 9.57
C ALA A 205 -21.24 0.80 9.10
N ASP A 206 -20.59 0.57 7.97
CA ASP A 206 -20.35 -0.76 7.37
C ASP A 206 -19.11 -1.47 7.96
N TRP A 207 -18.34 -0.82 8.83
CA TRP A 207 -17.30 -1.47 9.63
C TRP A 207 -17.94 -2.13 10.85
N THR A 208 -18.54 -3.30 10.64
CA THR A 208 -19.27 -4.06 11.67
C THR A 208 -18.33 -4.61 12.74
N ARG A 209 -18.89 -5.17 13.82
CA ARG A 209 -18.08 -5.78 14.90
C ARG A 209 -17.31 -7.02 14.40
N GLU A 210 -17.91 -7.76 13.47
CA GLU A 210 -17.31 -8.92 12.81
C GLU A 210 -16.08 -8.50 12.02
N VAL A 211 -16.18 -7.41 11.24
CA VAL A 211 -15.04 -6.84 10.49
C VAL A 211 -13.96 -6.33 11.45
N ASP A 212 -14.34 -5.65 12.54
CA ASP A 212 -13.35 -5.15 13.50
C ASP A 212 -12.59 -6.29 14.18
N TRP A 213 -13.30 -7.35 14.59
CA TRP A 213 -12.70 -8.54 15.18
C TRP A 213 -11.74 -9.23 14.19
N LEU A 214 -12.18 -9.48 12.96
CA LEU A 214 -11.33 -10.05 11.91
C LEU A 214 -10.10 -9.17 11.64
N PHE A 215 -10.28 -7.86 11.55
CA PHE A 215 -9.17 -6.93 11.36
C PHE A 215 -8.15 -7.04 12.49
N ARG A 216 -8.58 -7.16 13.75
CA ARG A 216 -7.67 -7.37 14.88
C ARG A 216 -6.95 -8.71 14.81
N VAL A 217 -7.66 -9.79 14.45
CA VAL A 217 -7.06 -11.13 14.27
C VAL A 217 -5.94 -11.12 13.22
N PHE A 218 -6.19 -10.46 12.08
CA PHE A 218 -5.27 -10.45 10.94
C PHE A 218 -4.16 -9.39 11.07
N HIS A 219 -4.48 -8.20 11.57
CA HIS A 219 -3.61 -7.02 11.47
C HIS A 219 -3.26 -6.37 12.81
N GLY A 220 -3.90 -6.75 13.90
CA GLY A 220 -3.77 -6.09 15.21
C GLY A 220 -2.34 -6.06 15.73
N GLN A 221 -1.58 -7.14 15.52
CA GLN A 221 -0.16 -7.21 15.89
C GLN A 221 0.67 -6.15 15.16
N LEU A 222 0.55 -6.07 13.83
CA LEU A 222 1.30 -5.07 13.05
C LEU A 222 0.82 -3.64 13.34
N MET A 223 -0.49 -3.44 13.54
CA MET A 223 -1.05 -2.16 13.95
C MET A 223 -0.44 -1.66 15.27
N SER A 224 -0.28 -2.56 16.24
CA SER A 224 0.38 -2.27 17.53
C SER A 224 1.87 -1.97 17.36
N THR A 225 2.60 -2.80 16.60
CA THR A 225 4.04 -2.59 16.30
C THR A 225 4.30 -1.23 15.65
N LEU A 226 3.41 -0.80 14.76
CA LEU A 226 3.49 0.48 14.09
C LEU A 226 2.91 1.64 14.93
N GLY A 227 2.45 1.40 16.16
CA GLY A 227 1.89 2.45 17.02
C GLY A 227 0.60 3.08 16.48
N TYR A 228 -0.19 2.33 15.72
CA TYR A 228 -1.55 2.74 15.32
C TYR A 228 -2.60 2.34 16.36
N GLU A 229 -2.27 1.44 17.28
CA GLU A 229 -3.10 1.04 18.42
C GLU A 229 -2.22 0.92 19.66
N GLU A 230 -2.77 1.26 20.82
CA GLU A 230 -2.20 0.83 22.10
C GLU A 230 -2.39 -0.69 22.20
N ALA A 231 -1.40 -1.38 22.76
CA ALA A 231 -1.44 -2.83 22.96
C ALA A 231 -2.44 -3.18 24.08
N GLU A 232 -3.73 -3.04 23.82
CA GLU A 232 -4.76 -3.60 24.69
C GLU A 232 -4.91 -5.08 24.35
N MET A 233 -4.27 -5.93 25.16
CA MET A 233 -4.79 -7.28 25.38
C MET A 233 -6.11 -7.11 26.13
N GLU A 234 -7.22 -6.94 25.41
CA GLU A 234 -8.51 -7.31 25.98
C GLU A 234 -8.42 -8.80 26.28
N SER A 235 -8.21 -9.12 27.57
CA SER A 235 -8.43 -10.44 28.11
C SER A 235 -9.94 -10.70 28.07
N ASN A 236 -10.49 -10.97 26.89
CA ASN A 236 -11.82 -11.55 26.78
C ASN A 236 -11.73 -13.04 27.09
N THR A 237 -11.45 -13.34 28.35
CA THR A 237 -12.16 -14.45 28.98
C THR A 237 -13.61 -13.99 29.12
N ASP A 238 -14.47 -14.35 28.17
CA ASP A 238 -15.85 -14.79 28.44
C ASP A 238 -16.69 -14.83 27.15
N VAL A 239 -17.13 -16.06 26.82
CA VAL A 239 -18.12 -16.48 25.81
C VAL A 239 -17.73 -16.28 24.34
N TRP A 240 -17.39 -17.39 23.68
CA TRP A 240 -17.39 -17.49 22.22
C TRP A 240 -18.83 -17.29 21.71
N GLU A 241 -19.14 -16.08 21.26
CA GLU A 241 -20.45 -15.75 20.73
C GLU A 241 -20.63 -16.33 19.32
N THR A 242 -21.87 -16.70 18.97
CA THR A 242 -22.20 -17.32 17.67
C THR A 242 -21.80 -16.49 16.45
N TRP A 243 -21.72 -15.16 16.58
CA TRP A 243 -21.24 -14.29 15.50
C TRP A 243 -19.73 -14.40 15.27
N ILE A 244 -18.95 -14.71 16.31
CA ILE A 244 -17.49 -14.92 16.19
C ILE A 244 -17.25 -16.18 15.39
N GLU A 245 -17.98 -17.26 15.70
CA GLU A 245 -17.92 -18.51 14.94
C GLU A 245 -18.25 -18.29 13.46
N GLN A 246 -19.30 -17.52 13.17
CA GLN A 246 -19.68 -17.17 11.80
C GLN A 246 -18.59 -16.35 11.09
N ALA A 247 -18.05 -15.32 11.74
CA ALA A 247 -16.97 -14.50 11.20
C ALA A 247 -15.70 -15.34 10.93
N ALA A 248 -15.35 -16.23 11.86
CA ALA A 248 -14.22 -17.13 11.73
C ALA A 248 -14.39 -18.11 10.56
N ASN A 249 -15.57 -18.71 10.42
CA ASN A 249 -15.88 -19.60 9.29
C ASN A 249 -15.82 -18.86 7.95
N THR A 250 -16.35 -17.64 7.85
CA THR A 250 -16.22 -16.82 6.63
C THR A 250 -14.76 -16.52 6.33
N ALA A 251 -13.96 -16.17 7.34
CA ALA A 251 -12.54 -15.91 7.15
C ALA A 251 -11.75 -17.14 6.70
N MET A 252 -12.06 -18.32 7.24
CA MET A 252 -11.47 -19.59 6.80
C MET A 252 -11.78 -19.88 5.33
N GLN A 253 -13.03 -19.66 4.89
CA GLN A 253 -13.42 -19.79 3.48
C GLN A 253 -12.64 -18.81 2.58
N CYS A 254 -12.46 -17.55 3.02
CA CYS A 254 -11.65 -16.58 2.28
C CYS A 254 -10.17 -17.00 2.20
N LEU A 255 -9.60 -17.57 3.28
CA LEU A 255 -8.23 -18.08 3.28
C LEU A 255 -8.06 -19.22 2.26
N GLU A 256 -8.97 -20.19 2.26
CA GLU A 256 -8.96 -21.31 1.31
C GLU A 256 -9.13 -20.84 -0.14
N ALA A 257 -10.06 -19.91 -0.39
CA ALA A 257 -10.25 -19.34 -1.73
C ALA A 257 -9.01 -18.58 -2.23
N SER A 258 -8.31 -17.88 -1.32
CA SER A 258 -7.11 -17.12 -1.65
C SER A 258 -5.94 -18.00 -2.09
N GLU A 259 -5.83 -19.23 -1.59
CA GLU A 259 -4.77 -20.17 -2.00
C GLU A 259 -4.84 -20.51 -3.50
N MET A 260 -6.06 -20.59 -4.03
CA MET A 260 -6.34 -20.87 -5.45
C MET A 260 -6.23 -19.62 -6.34
N MET A 261 -6.17 -18.42 -5.74
CA MET A 261 -6.05 -17.16 -6.47
C MET A 261 -4.58 -16.88 -6.85
N HIS A 262 -4.36 -16.27 -8.01
CA HIS A 262 -3.07 -15.66 -8.30
C HIS A 262 -2.95 -14.34 -7.54
N GLN A 263 -2.02 -14.29 -6.57
CA GLN A 263 -1.74 -13.12 -5.75
C GLN A 263 -0.31 -12.65 -5.94
N SER A 264 -0.12 -11.33 -5.95
CA SER A 264 1.17 -10.67 -6.01
C SER A 264 1.96 -10.81 -4.70
N VAL A 265 1.26 -10.76 -3.56
CA VAL A 265 1.83 -11.10 -2.25
C VAL A 265 1.04 -12.26 -1.65
N ARG A 266 1.76 -13.29 -1.19
CA ARG A 266 1.18 -14.44 -0.49
C ARG A 266 1.65 -14.48 0.95
N ARG A 267 0.80 -15.01 1.81
CA ARG A 267 1.22 -15.41 3.15
C ARG A 267 2.21 -16.56 3.07
N THR A 268 3.20 -16.54 3.95
CA THR A 268 4.02 -17.71 4.26
C THR A 268 3.16 -18.79 4.93
N GLU A 269 3.59 -20.05 4.86
CA GLU A 269 2.91 -21.15 5.56
C GLU A 269 2.77 -20.89 7.07
N ALA A 270 3.79 -20.29 7.68
CA ALA A 270 3.79 -19.93 9.10
C ALA A 270 2.73 -18.86 9.43
N GLN A 271 2.60 -17.82 8.60
CA GLN A 271 1.56 -16.79 8.75
C GLN A 271 0.16 -17.39 8.61
N THR A 272 -0.05 -18.24 7.60
CA THR A 272 -1.34 -18.93 7.39
C THR A 272 -1.69 -19.85 8.56
N ALA A 273 -0.73 -20.64 9.06
CA ALA A 273 -0.94 -21.53 10.20
C ALA A 273 -1.31 -20.75 11.48
N LEU A 274 -0.63 -19.62 11.74
CA LEU A 274 -0.92 -18.75 12.88
C LEU A 274 -2.34 -18.17 12.79
N LEU A 275 -2.78 -17.71 11.62
CA LEU A 275 -4.13 -17.19 11.43
C LEU A 275 -5.19 -18.28 11.60
N ARG A 276 -4.97 -19.48 11.05
CA ARG A 276 -5.88 -20.62 11.26
C ARG A 276 -6.02 -20.94 12.76
N ALA A 277 -4.91 -20.95 13.50
CA ALA A 277 -4.94 -21.17 14.95
C ALA A 277 -5.73 -20.07 15.70
N ARG A 278 -5.60 -18.80 15.28
CA ARG A 278 -6.37 -17.68 15.86
C ARG A 278 -7.86 -17.71 15.53
N LEU A 279 -8.25 -18.34 14.41
CA LEU A 279 -9.65 -18.45 13.99
C LEU A 279 -10.38 -19.67 14.59
N GLN A 280 -9.63 -20.65 15.11
CA GLN A 280 -10.14 -21.89 15.72
C GLN A 280 -10.29 -21.80 17.26
N LEU A 281 -10.19 -20.60 17.84
CA LEU A 281 -10.25 -20.36 19.29
C LEU A 281 -11.54 -20.91 19.94
#